data_AF-A0A7W1UVD9-F1
#
_entry.id   AF-A0A7W1UVD9-F1
#
_cell.length_a   1.000
_cell.length_b   1.000
_cell.length_c   1.000
_cell.angle_alpha   90.00
_cell.angle_beta   90.00
_cell.angle_gamma   90.00
#
_symmetry.space_group_name_H-M   'P 1'
#
loop_
_entity.id
_entity.type
_entity.pdbx_description
1 polymer ?
#
loop_
_entity_poly.entity_id
_entity_poly.type
_entity_poly.pdbx_seq_one_letter_code
_entity_poly.pdbx_strand_id
1 'polypeptide(L)'
;YGVVTREAVLAEGITGGYSGVYGVLKVLEERGQLRRGYFVAGLGAAQFALPGAVDRLRAAAGHDEPLVLAATDPAQPYGAALAWPESAGRPARSANGLVVLRGGEALAWYDRRSHHLVTFPATLSDAAWIPALAHLINDGRARTVEVRKVDGGPISPELGVLLEANGFVAGYRGYAAARRVEAAR
;
A
#
# COMPACT_ATOMS: atom_id res chain seq x y z
N TYR A 1 1.41 -4.45 -17.01
CA TYR A 1 1.37 -3.08 -16.48
C TYR A 1 0.27 -2.27 -17.16
N GLY A 2 -0.59 -1.60 -16.38
CA GLY A 2 -1.59 -0.66 -16.92
C GLY A 2 -1.01 0.75 -17.14
N VAL A 3 -0.10 1.14 -16.25
CA VAL A 3 0.77 2.32 -16.35
C VAL A 3 2.21 1.83 -16.28
N VAL A 4 3.07 2.37 -17.13
CA VAL A 4 4.50 2.10 -17.20
C VAL A 4 5.24 3.40 -16.90
N THR A 5 6.14 3.36 -15.93
CA THR A 5 7.01 4.47 -15.54
C THR A 5 8.46 4.07 -15.74
N ARG A 6 9.37 5.05 -15.80
CA ARG A 6 10.81 4.78 -15.85
C ARG A 6 11.26 3.92 -14.67
N GLU A 7 10.77 4.26 -13.49
CA GLU A 7 11.12 3.60 -12.23
C GLU A 7 10.60 2.15 -12.19
N ALA A 8 9.40 1.89 -12.70
CA ALA A 8 8.86 0.53 -12.80
C ALA A 8 9.72 -0.36 -13.73
N VAL A 9 10.19 0.17 -14.86
CA VAL A 9 11.08 -0.57 -15.78
C VAL A 9 12.43 -0.87 -15.13
N LEU A 10 12.97 0.07 -14.36
CA LEU A 10 14.21 -0.16 -13.61
C LEU A 10 14.02 -1.21 -12.51
N ALA A 11 12.90 -1.18 -11.80
CA ALA A 11 12.57 -2.15 -10.76
C ALA A 11 12.41 -3.58 -11.31
N GLU A 12 11.89 -3.74 -12.53
CA GLU A 12 11.78 -5.03 -13.23
C GLU A 12 13.12 -5.58 -13.76
N GLY A 13 14.20 -4.78 -13.73
CA GLY A 13 15.52 -5.24 -14.18
C GLY A 13 15.59 -5.52 -15.69
N ILE A 14 14.77 -4.84 -16.49
CA ILE A 14 14.72 -5.05 -17.95
C ILE A 14 16.09 -4.76 -18.57
N THR A 15 16.60 -5.69 -19.38
CA THR A 15 17.88 -5.54 -20.09
C THR A 15 17.86 -4.31 -21.00
N GLY A 16 18.89 -3.46 -20.89
CA GLY A 16 18.95 -2.18 -21.60
C GLY A 16 18.15 -1.05 -20.92
N GLY A 17 17.53 -1.33 -19.78
CA GLY A 17 16.84 -0.36 -18.93
C GLY A 17 15.74 0.41 -19.66
N TYR A 18 15.44 1.60 -19.13
CA TYR A 18 14.37 2.43 -19.70
C TYR A 18 14.62 2.86 -21.15
N SER A 19 15.87 3.13 -21.52
CA SER A 19 16.24 3.50 -22.89
C SER A 19 15.91 2.40 -23.91
N GLY A 20 16.05 1.13 -23.51
CA GLY A 20 15.75 -0.01 -24.38
C GLY A 20 14.27 -0.13 -24.73
N VAL A 21 13.37 0.24 -23.81
CA VAL A 21 11.92 0.17 -24.02
C VAL A 21 11.30 1.49 -24.49
N TYR A 22 11.95 2.63 -24.24
CA TYR A 22 11.40 3.95 -24.55
C TYR A 22 11.06 4.12 -26.03
N GLY A 23 11.92 3.64 -26.94
CA GLY A 23 11.66 3.71 -28.39
C GLY A 23 10.38 2.97 -28.78
N VAL A 24 10.15 1.80 -28.18
CA VAL A 24 8.92 1.01 -28.40
C VAL A 24 7.71 1.75 -27.84
N LEU A 25 7.78 2.26 -26.60
CA LEU A 25 6.69 3.01 -25.98
C LEU A 25 6.30 4.25 -26.79
N LYS A 26 7.29 4.96 -27.35
CA LYS A 26 7.08 6.11 -28.23
C LYS A 26 6.36 5.73 -29.53
N VAL A 27 6.79 4.65 -30.21
CA VAL A 27 6.12 4.18 -31.44
C VAL A 27 4.68 3.74 -31.14
N LEU A 28 4.44 3.11 -29.99
CA LEU A 28 3.09 2.71 -29.57
C LEU A 28 2.21 3.93 -29.23
N GLU A 29 2.78 4.98 -28.65
CA GLU A 29 2.11 6.28 -28.47
C GLU A 29 1.73 6.92 -29.81
N GLU A 30 2.67 7.00 -30.77
CA GLU A 30 2.42 7.57 -32.09
C GLU A 30 1.32 6.82 -32.86
N ARG A 31 1.22 5.51 -32.66
CA ARG A 31 0.13 4.65 -33.18
C ARG A 31 -1.18 4.77 -32.41
N GLY A 32 -1.22 5.60 -31.37
CA GLY A 32 -2.39 5.80 -30.51
C GLY A 32 -2.72 4.64 -29.57
N GLN A 33 -1.85 3.62 -29.48
CA GLN A 33 -2.05 2.44 -28.62
C GLN A 33 -1.70 2.73 -27.15
N LEU A 34 -0.87 3.73 -26.90
CA LEU A 34 -0.56 4.26 -25.57
C LEU A 34 -0.93 5.74 -25.48
N ARG A 35 -0.98 6.23 -24.24
CA ARG A 35 -1.09 7.65 -23.91
C ARG A 35 0.06 8.02 -22.99
N ARG A 36 0.81 9.07 -23.34
CA ARG A 36 1.83 9.65 -22.45
C ARG A 36 1.21 10.73 -21.59
N GLY A 37 1.62 10.80 -20.33
CA GLY A 37 1.09 11.78 -19.39
C GLY A 37 1.68 11.65 -17.99
N TYR A 38 1.02 12.31 -17.03
CA TYR A 38 1.34 12.21 -15.60
C TYR A 38 0.22 11.43 -14.93
N PHE A 39 0.51 10.19 -14.54
CA PHE A 39 -0.48 9.29 -13.94
C PHE A 39 -0.15 9.00 -12.48
N VAL A 40 1.13 8.98 -12.12
CA VAL A 40 1.62 8.77 -10.76
C VAL A 40 2.35 10.03 -10.30
N ALA A 41 1.90 10.60 -9.18
CA ALA A 41 2.53 11.76 -8.55
C ALA A 41 3.92 11.40 -8.00
N GLY A 42 4.83 12.37 -7.97
CA GLY A 42 6.21 12.20 -7.48
C GLY A 42 7.16 11.53 -8.48
N LEU A 43 6.69 11.14 -9.66
CA LEU A 43 7.51 10.57 -10.74
C LEU A 43 7.64 11.53 -11.93
N GLY A 44 8.68 11.35 -12.74
CA GLY A 44 8.92 12.14 -13.94
C GLY A 44 7.85 11.96 -15.04
N ALA A 45 7.89 12.84 -16.04
CA ALA A 45 6.89 12.94 -17.13
C ALA A 45 6.86 11.76 -18.11
N ALA A 46 7.87 10.89 -18.07
CA ALA A 46 8.00 9.78 -19.00
C ALA A 46 7.16 8.57 -18.52
N GLN A 47 5.84 8.74 -18.48
CA GLN A 47 4.89 7.70 -18.09
C GLN A 47 3.94 7.41 -19.25
N PHE A 48 3.67 6.13 -19.47
CA PHE A 48 2.81 5.66 -20.54
C PHE A 48 1.71 4.78 -19.96
N ALA A 49 0.48 4.94 -20.44
CA ALA A 49 -0.64 4.12 -20.02
C ALA A 49 -1.42 3.59 -21.22
N LEU A 50 -2.01 2.41 -21.06
CA LEU A 50 -3.03 1.94 -21.99
C LEU A 50 -4.24 2.88 -21.91
N PRO A 51 -4.93 3.21 -23.03
CA PRO A 51 -6.12 4.06 -23.02
C PRO A 51 -7.15 3.62 -21.97
N GLY A 52 -7.49 2.32 -21.93
CA GLY A 52 -8.41 1.79 -20.93
C GLY A 52 -7.90 1.83 -19.49
N ALA A 53 -6.58 1.93 -19.27
CA ALA A 53 -6.04 2.20 -17.94
C ALA A 53 -6.26 3.66 -17.53
N VAL A 54 -6.11 4.61 -18.46
CA VAL A 54 -6.43 6.03 -18.22
C VAL A 54 -7.91 6.20 -17.88
N ASP A 55 -8.80 5.53 -18.60
CA ASP A 55 -10.23 5.60 -18.34
C ASP A 55 -10.60 5.03 -16.98
N ARG A 56 -9.99 3.91 -16.57
CA ARG A 56 -10.15 3.36 -15.21
C ARG A 56 -9.62 4.29 -14.13
N LEU A 57 -8.47 4.96 -14.35
CA LEU A 57 -7.95 5.94 -13.40
C LEU A 57 -8.91 7.13 -13.23
N ARG A 58 -9.52 7.61 -14.32
CA ARG A 58 -10.53 8.67 -14.25
C ARG A 58 -11.81 8.22 -13.54
N ALA A 59 -12.27 7.00 -13.83
CA ALA A 59 -13.46 6.44 -13.16
C ALA A 59 -13.21 6.20 -11.67
N ALA A 60 -11.98 5.83 -11.30
CA ALA A 60 -11.57 5.66 -9.91
C ALA A 60 -11.26 6.99 -9.19
N ALA A 61 -11.27 8.14 -9.88
CA ALA A 61 -10.99 9.42 -9.25
C ALA A 61 -12.04 9.74 -8.19
N GLY A 62 -11.59 10.03 -6.96
CA GLY A 62 -12.46 10.26 -5.80
C GLY A 62 -12.87 9.00 -5.04
N HIS A 63 -12.43 7.81 -5.46
CA HIS A 63 -12.50 6.60 -4.62
C HIS A 63 -11.36 6.60 -3.60
N ASP A 64 -11.62 7.18 -2.43
CA ASP A 64 -10.68 7.24 -1.31
C ASP A 64 -10.95 6.15 -0.27
N GLU A 65 -11.35 4.95 -0.69
CA GLU A 65 -11.42 3.82 0.24
C GLU A 65 -10.01 3.31 0.55
N PRO A 66 -9.71 2.94 1.81
CA PRO A 66 -8.40 2.39 2.16
C PRO A 66 -8.20 1.00 1.52
N LEU A 67 -7.06 0.82 0.87
CA LEU A 67 -6.65 -0.41 0.21
C LEU A 67 -5.50 -1.06 0.96
N VAL A 68 -5.56 -2.38 1.12
CA VAL A 68 -4.44 -3.17 1.69
C VAL A 68 -3.77 -3.98 0.59
N LEU A 69 -2.54 -3.60 0.26
CA LEU A 69 -1.72 -4.29 -0.74
C LEU A 69 -0.56 -5.02 -0.07
N ALA A 70 -0.11 -6.13 -0.67
CA ALA A 70 1.18 -6.70 -0.29
C ALA A 70 2.29 -5.69 -0.62
N ALA A 71 3.32 -5.59 0.23
CA ALA A 71 4.45 -4.70 -0.01
C ALA A 71 5.26 -5.10 -1.26
N THR A 72 5.07 -6.31 -1.77
CA THR A 72 5.65 -6.79 -3.03
C THR A 72 4.75 -6.58 -4.24
N ASP A 73 3.52 -6.10 -4.07
CA ASP A 73 2.57 -5.89 -5.16
C ASP A 73 3.08 -4.80 -6.14
N PRO A 74 3.05 -5.02 -7.47
CA PRO A 74 3.47 -4.02 -8.44
C PRO A 74 2.66 -2.71 -8.40
N ALA A 75 1.41 -2.74 -7.93
CA ALA A 75 0.56 -1.56 -7.78
C ALA A 75 0.87 -0.75 -6.51
N GLN A 76 1.63 -1.32 -5.57
CA GLN A 76 2.14 -0.60 -4.40
C GLN A 76 3.48 0.06 -4.79
N PRO A 77 3.59 1.40 -4.81
CA PRO A 77 4.77 2.08 -5.38
C PRO A 77 5.89 2.37 -4.38
N TYR A 78 5.58 2.44 -3.08
CA TYR A 78 6.57 2.80 -2.05
C TYR A 78 7.60 1.69 -1.83
N GLY A 79 8.86 2.08 -1.61
CA GLY A 79 10.00 1.16 -1.53
C GLY A 79 10.43 0.59 -2.89
N ALA A 80 9.83 1.05 -3.99
CA ALA A 80 10.23 0.73 -5.36
C ALA A 80 10.36 2.02 -6.17
N ALA A 81 9.28 2.49 -6.79
CA ALA A 81 9.28 3.70 -7.59
C ALA A 81 9.23 4.98 -6.73
N LEU A 82 8.58 4.91 -5.57
CA LEU A 82 8.54 6.00 -4.58
C LEU A 82 9.36 5.63 -3.34
N ALA A 83 10.03 6.61 -2.75
CA ALA A 83 10.64 6.43 -1.43
C ALA A 83 9.55 6.26 -0.37
N TRP A 84 9.77 5.40 0.63
CA TRP A 84 8.87 5.30 1.78
C TRP A 84 8.65 6.66 2.44
N PRO A 85 7.44 6.96 2.97
CA PRO A 85 7.25 8.14 3.79
C PRO A 85 8.16 8.12 5.02
N GLU A 86 8.40 9.29 5.59
CA GLU A 86 9.16 9.43 6.83
C GLU A 86 8.52 8.59 7.94
N SER A 87 9.35 7.82 8.65
CA SER A 87 8.91 6.98 9.77
C SER A 87 10.10 6.67 10.69
N ALA A 88 9.81 6.36 11.95
CA ALA A 88 10.81 5.85 12.90
C ALA A 88 11.06 4.34 12.70
N GLY A 89 10.20 3.66 11.95
CA GLY A 89 10.35 2.26 11.56
C GLY A 89 11.29 2.02 10.38
N ARG A 90 11.32 0.76 9.91
CA ARG A 90 12.08 0.34 8.72
C ARG A 90 11.17 -0.48 7.80
N PRO A 91 10.22 0.18 7.10
CA PRO A 91 9.33 -0.51 6.19
C PRO A 91 10.14 -1.10 5.03
N ALA A 92 9.68 -2.24 4.50
CA ALA A 92 10.37 -2.93 3.41
C ALA A 92 9.39 -3.67 2.49
N ARG A 93 9.78 -3.82 1.22
CA ARG A 93 9.10 -4.71 0.27
C ARG A 93 9.43 -6.16 0.61
N SER A 94 8.64 -6.77 1.47
CA SER A 94 8.80 -8.15 1.93
C SER A 94 7.52 -8.96 1.74
N ALA A 95 7.65 -10.28 1.62
CA ALA A 95 6.51 -11.17 1.37
C ALA A 95 5.43 -11.13 2.48
N ASN A 96 5.80 -10.73 3.70
CA ASN A 96 4.87 -10.62 4.83
C ASN A 96 4.38 -9.19 5.07
N GLY A 97 4.99 -8.20 4.40
CA GLY A 97 4.64 -6.81 4.53
C GLY A 97 3.33 -6.52 3.82
N LEU A 98 2.46 -5.78 4.48
CA LEU A 98 1.26 -5.18 3.93
C LEU A 98 1.41 -3.66 4.02
N VAL A 99 0.85 -2.95 3.06
CA VAL A 99 0.78 -1.49 3.06
C VAL A 99 -0.67 -1.10 2.94
N VAL A 100 -1.13 -0.23 3.83
CA VAL A 100 -2.43 0.41 3.72
C VAL A 100 -2.25 1.74 3.00
N LEU A 101 -2.97 1.92 1.90
CA LEU A 101 -2.98 3.14 1.09
C LEU A 101 -4.38 3.74 1.10
N ARG A 102 -4.50 5.06 1.06
CA ARG A 102 -5.76 5.75 0.82
C ARG A 102 -5.51 7.00 -0.01
N GLY A 103 -6.23 7.16 -1.13
CA GLY A 103 -5.98 8.30 -2.04
C GLY A 103 -4.54 8.37 -2.59
N GLY A 104 -3.82 7.25 -2.58
CA GLY A 104 -2.40 7.19 -2.95
C GLY A 104 -1.41 7.49 -1.81
N GLU A 105 -1.87 7.96 -0.65
CA GLU A 105 -1.04 8.17 0.54
C GLU A 105 -0.91 6.89 1.36
N ALA A 106 0.29 6.58 1.85
CA ALA A 106 0.50 5.43 2.73
C ALA A 106 0.16 5.76 4.18
N LEU A 107 -0.79 5.03 4.73
CA LEU A 107 -1.25 5.20 6.11
C LEU A 107 -0.51 4.30 7.09
N ALA A 108 -0.10 3.09 6.70
CA ALA A 108 0.68 2.20 7.56
C ALA A 108 1.38 1.10 6.75
N TRP A 109 2.47 0.57 7.31
CA TRP A 109 3.04 -0.72 6.89
C TRP A 109 2.93 -1.73 8.04
N TYR A 110 2.55 -2.97 7.73
CA TYR A 110 2.33 -4.02 8.72
C TYR A 110 3.00 -5.33 8.31
N ASP A 111 3.83 -5.88 9.18
CA ASP A 111 4.41 -7.21 8.97
C ASP A 111 3.55 -8.28 9.66
N ARG A 112 2.93 -9.13 8.85
CA ARG A 112 2.08 -10.23 9.32
C ARG A 112 2.82 -11.25 10.20
N ARG A 113 4.13 -11.40 10.02
CA ARG A 113 4.93 -12.41 10.73
C ARG A 113 5.43 -11.88 12.06
N SER A 114 5.96 -10.66 12.08
CA SER A 114 6.52 -10.06 13.30
C SER A 114 5.49 -9.28 14.11
N HIS A 115 4.31 -9.02 13.55
CA HIS A 115 3.25 -8.18 14.14
C HIS A 115 3.73 -6.76 14.44
N HIS A 116 4.68 -6.29 13.63
CA HIS A 116 5.25 -4.96 13.70
C HIS A 116 4.46 -4.04 12.78
N LEU A 117 3.93 -2.96 13.34
CA LEU A 117 3.35 -1.85 12.61
C LEU A 117 4.38 -0.72 12.46
N VAL A 118 4.50 -0.14 11.28
CA VAL A 118 5.21 1.11 11.05
C VAL A 118 4.18 2.18 10.73
N THR A 119 4.28 3.30 11.46
CA THR A 119 3.43 4.46 11.24
C THR A 119 4.10 5.43 10.27
N PHE A 120 3.26 6.12 9.51
CA PHE A 120 3.60 7.19 8.57
C PHE A 120 2.91 8.49 9.02
N PRO A 121 3.23 9.65 8.43
CA PRO A 121 2.74 10.95 8.92
C PRO A 121 1.21 11.04 9.05
N ALA A 122 0.46 10.37 8.16
CA ALA A 122 -1.01 10.36 8.17
C ALA A 122 -1.66 9.31 9.10
N THR A 123 -0.90 8.41 9.75
CA THR A 123 -1.46 7.27 10.50
C THR A 123 -2.41 7.69 11.62
N LEU A 124 -2.08 8.75 12.35
CA LEU A 124 -2.86 9.21 13.51
C LEU A 124 -4.04 10.10 13.07
N SER A 125 -3.88 10.87 11.99
CA SER A 125 -4.94 11.73 11.46
C SER A 125 -5.99 10.98 10.64
N ASP A 126 -5.61 9.85 10.04
CA ASP A 126 -6.53 8.96 9.32
C ASP A 126 -6.43 7.53 9.86
N ALA A 127 -7.36 7.18 10.75
CA ALA A 127 -7.44 5.86 11.36
C ALA A 127 -8.02 4.77 10.45
N ALA A 128 -8.35 5.05 9.18
CA ALA A 128 -9.00 4.10 8.27
C ALA A 128 -8.14 2.86 7.95
N TRP A 129 -6.84 2.90 8.24
CA TRP A 129 -5.96 1.73 8.14
C TRP A 129 -6.34 0.61 9.12
N ILE A 130 -6.92 0.93 10.27
CA ILE A 130 -7.30 -0.06 11.29
C ILE A 130 -8.44 -0.96 10.78
N PRO A 131 -9.61 -0.42 10.36
CA PRO A 131 -10.67 -1.24 9.78
C PRO A 131 -10.24 -1.90 8.47
N ALA A 132 -9.36 -1.27 7.67
CA ALA A 132 -8.82 -1.89 6.46
C ALA A 132 -8.00 -3.16 6.75
N LEU A 133 -7.14 -3.13 7.77
CA LEU A 133 -6.44 -4.34 8.24
C LEU A 133 -7.41 -5.36 8.83
N ALA A 134 -8.41 -4.92 9.60
CA ALA A 134 -9.45 -5.81 10.14
C ALA A 134 -10.27 -6.50 9.04
N HIS A 135 -10.44 -5.87 7.87
CA HIS A 135 -11.14 -6.47 6.72
C HIS A 135 -10.46 -7.75 6.23
N LEU A 136 -9.14 -7.89 6.39
CA LEU A 136 -8.42 -9.13 6.11
C LEU A 136 -8.97 -10.33 6.89
N ILE A 137 -9.49 -10.08 8.11
CA ILE A 137 -10.12 -11.10 8.94
C ILE A 137 -11.51 -11.44 8.41
N ASN A 138 -12.29 -10.41 8.07
CA ASN A 138 -13.66 -10.55 7.61
C ASN A 138 -13.74 -11.32 6.28
N ASP A 139 -12.78 -11.08 5.39
CA ASP A 139 -12.62 -11.77 4.11
C ASP A 139 -11.99 -13.17 4.24
N GLY A 140 -11.65 -13.61 5.45
CA GLY A 140 -11.00 -14.90 5.70
C GLY A 140 -9.53 -14.99 5.25
N ARG A 141 -8.91 -13.87 4.86
CA ARG A 141 -7.50 -13.78 4.46
C ARG A 141 -6.54 -13.83 5.65
N ALA A 142 -7.05 -13.61 6.86
CA ALA A 142 -6.36 -13.75 8.13
C ALA A 142 -7.31 -14.29 9.22
N ARG A 143 -6.80 -15.01 10.21
CA ARG A 143 -7.59 -15.42 11.39
C ARG A 143 -7.61 -14.34 12.48
N THR A 144 -6.51 -13.61 12.58
CA THR A 144 -6.25 -12.56 13.56
C THR A 144 -5.34 -11.51 12.93
N VAL A 145 -5.43 -10.28 13.40
CA VAL A 145 -4.46 -9.21 13.18
C VAL A 145 -3.99 -8.75 14.55
N GLU A 146 -2.70 -8.86 14.80
CA GLU A 146 -2.09 -8.45 16.07
C GLU A 146 -1.07 -7.35 15.83
N VAL A 147 -1.06 -6.33 16.68
CA VAL A 147 -0.02 -5.30 16.74
C VAL A 147 0.72 -5.49 18.05
N ARG A 148 1.97 -5.94 17.98
CA ARG A 148 2.81 -6.19 19.16
C ARG A 148 3.86 -5.12 19.38
N LYS A 149 4.21 -4.42 18.30
CA LYS A 149 5.30 -3.44 18.27
C LYS A 149 4.99 -2.37 17.25
N VAL A 150 5.39 -1.13 17.53
CA VAL A 150 5.18 0.03 16.65
C VAL A 150 6.51 0.76 16.48
N ASP A 151 6.93 1.01 15.25
CA ASP A 151 8.13 1.82 14.94
C ASP A 151 9.41 1.45 15.70
N GLY A 152 9.62 0.16 15.99
CA GLY A 152 10.81 -0.24 16.74
C GLY A 152 10.67 -0.15 18.28
N GLY A 153 9.53 0.33 18.79
CA GLY A 153 9.24 0.46 20.22
C GLY A 153 7.85 -0.07 20.65
N PRO A 154 7.45 0.21 21.91
CA PRO A 154 6.13 -0.13 22.41
C PRO A 154 5.03 0.70 21.75
N ILE A 155 3.79 0.24 21.89
CA ILE A 155 2.61 0.92 21.34
C ILE A 155 2.31 2.13 22.23
N SER A 156 2.23 3.32 21.64
CA SER A 156 1.91 4.54 22.39
C SER A 156 0.48 4.50 22.93
N PRO A 157 0.19 5.22 24.04
CA PRO A 157 -1.18 5.29 24.57
C PRO A 157 -2.20 5.80 23.54
N GLU A 158 -1.84 6.81 22.76
CA GLU A 158 -2.69 7.38 21.71
C GLU A 158 -3.07 6.35 20.65
N LEU A 159 -2.09 5.57 20.18
CA LEU A 159 -2.33 4.50 19.21
C LEU A 159 -3.11 3.33 19.82
N GLY A 160 -2.89 3.03 21.10
CA GLY A 160 -3.68 2.05 21.85
C GLY A 160 -5.17 2.42 21.88
N VAL A 161 -5.49 3.66 22.21
CA VAL A 161 -6.87 4.18 22.21
C VAL A 161 -7.50 4.06 20.82
N LEU A 162 -6.77 4.40 19.75
CA LEU A 162 -7.26 4.25 18.38
C LEU A 162 -7.54 2.78 18.02
N LEU A 163 -6.67 1.86 18.41
CA LEU A 163 -6.85 0.43 18.18
C LEU A 163 -8.09 -0.10 18.91
N GLU A 164 -8.27 0.24 20.19
CA GLU A 164 -9.43 -0.16 20.98
C GLU A 164 -10.74 0.39 20.43
N ALA A 165 -10.76 1.66 20.04
CA ALA A 165 -11.91 2.29 19.41
C ALA A 165 -12.33 1.58 18.10
N ASN A 166 -11.41 0.86 17.46
CA ASN A 166 -11.63 0.09 16.24
C ASN A 166 -11.69 -1.43 16.48
N GLY A 167 -11.98 -1.85 17.72
CA GLY A 167 -12.31 -3.24 18.04
C GLY A 167 -11.14 -4.17 18.28
N PHE A 168 -9.91 -3.64 18.38
CA PHE A 168 -8.79 -4.41 18.92
C PHE A 168 -8.91 -4.50 20.44
N VAL A 169 -8.44 -5.59 21.01
CA VAL A 169 -8.42 -5.81 22.46
C VAL A 169 -6.98 -5.83 22.95
N ALA A 170 -6.70 -5.09 24.02
CA ALA A 170 -5.41 -5.11 24.69
C ALA A 170 -5.15 -6.48 25.33
N GLY A 171 -3.93 -6.98 25.17
CA GLY A 171 -3.44 -8.20 25.80
C GLY A 171 -1.97 -8.06 26.18
N TYR A 172 -1.42 -9.09 26.82
CA TYR A 172 -0.05 -9.07 27.34
C TYR A 172 1.02 -8.80 26.27
N ARG A 173 0.79 -9.21 25.02
CA ARG A 173 1.75 -9.06 23.90
C ARG A 173 1.50 -7.83 23.03
N GLY A 174 0.43 -7.08 23.26
CA GLY A 174 -0.02 -5.99 22.37
C GLY A 174 -1.53 -6.04 22.14
N TYR A 175 -1.99 -5.50 21.02
CA TYR A 175 -3.41 -5.40 20.67
C TYR A 175 -3.78 -6.42 19.59
N ALA A 176 -4.94 -7.04 19.69
CA ALA A 176 -5.39 -8.04 18.72
C ALA A 176 -6.84 -7.83 18.30
N ALA A 177 -7.10 -7.99 17.01
CA ALA A 177 -8.44 -8.18 16.45
C ALA A 177 -8.54 -9.61 15.91
N ALA A 178 -9.64 -10.30 16.19
CA ALA A 178 -9.90 -11.64 15.71
C ALA A 178 -11.33 -11.74 15.17
N ARG A 179 -11.59 -12.76 14.34
CA ARG A 179 -12.94 -13.00 13.83
C ARG A 179 -13.85 -13.27 15.03
N ARG A 180 -14.91 -12.48 15.18
CA ARG A 180 -15.97 -12.83 16.14
C ARG A 180 -16.57 -14.14 15.66
N VAL A 181 -16.39 -15.21 16.44
CA VAL A 181 -17.21 -16.40 16.27
C VAL A 181 -18.59 -16.00 16.78
N GLU A 182 -19.55 -15.81 15.87
CA GLU A 182 -20.95 -15.76 16.29
C GLU A 182 -21.22 -17.10 16.97
N ALA A 183 -21.44 -17.06 18.29
CA ALA A 183 -21.94 -18.21 19.02
C ALA A 183 -23.29 -18.54 18.41
N ALA A 184 -23.38 -19.68 17.73
CA ALA A 184 -24.65 -20.22 17.25
C ALA A 184 -25.62 -20.25 18.42
N ARG A 185 -26.70 -19.47 18.32
CA ARG A 185 -27.87 -19.55 19.20
C ARG A 185 -28.77 -20.68 18.75
#